data_AF-Q86M41-F1
#
_entry.id   AF-Q86M41-F1
#
_cell.length_a   1.000
_cell.length_b   1.000
_cell.length_c   1.000
_cell.angle_alpha   90.00
_cell.angle_beta   90.00
_cell.angle_gamma   90.00
#
_symmetry.space_group_name_H-M   'P 1'
#
loop_
_entity.id
_entity.type
_entity.pdbx_description
1 polymer ?
#
loop_
_entity_poly.entity_id
_entity_poly.type
_entity_poly.pdbx_seq_one_letter_code
_entity_poly.pdbx_strand_id
1 'polypeptide(L)' 'MKSLVVVLVLLGLYSPVILGETLKEHGQKVLEQIIDYATSCADSLGVSPEDMKLLMEKKFPTSREGQCMPSCVNKKFG' A
#
# COMPACT_ATOMS: atom_id res chain seq x y z
N MET A 1 -18.30 40.10 -12.29
CA MET A 1 -17.57 39.73 -11.05
C MET A 1 -18.25 38.62 -10.26
N LYS A 2 -19.56 38.71 -9.96
CA LYS A 2 -20.29 37.71 -9.16
C LYS A 2 -20.24 36.28 -9.74
N SER A 3 -20.42 36.11 -11.05
CA SER A 3 -20.34 34.78 -11.70
C SER A 3 -18.95 34.16 -11.71
N LEU A 4 -17.88 34.96 -11.73
CA LEU A 4 -16.50 34.42 -11.75
C LEU A 4 -16.13 33.77 -10.41
N VAL A 5 -16.63 34.36 -9.31
CA VAL A 5 -16.45 33.85 -7.95
C VAL A 5 -17.20 32.53 -7.76
N VAL A 6 -18.41 32.41 -8.32
CA VAL A 6 -19.20 31.16 -8.24
C VAL A 6 -18.51 30.01 -8.96
N VAL A 7 -17.91 30.25 -10.13
CA VAL A 7 -17.18 29.22 -10.89
C VAL A 7 -15.93 28.75 -10.14
N LEU A 8 -15.18 29.67 -9.53
CA LEU A 8 -13.99 29.34 -8.73
C LEU A 8 -14.34 28.54 -7.46
N VAL A 9 -15.45 28.88 -6.79
CA VAL A 9 -15.93 28.14 -5.61
C VAL A 9 -16.37 26.73 -5.97
N LEU A 10 -17.06 26.55 -7.10
CA LEU A 10 -17.46 25.22 -7.58
C LEU A 10 -16.23 24.38 -7.94
N LEU A 11 -15.27 24.91 -8.71
CA LEU A 11 -14.03 24.18 -9.05
C LEU A 11 -13.19 23.80 -7.81
N GLY A 12 -13.11 24.70 -6.82
CA GLY A 12 -12.44 24.42 -5.55
C GLY A 12 -13.07 23.29 -4.73
N LEU A 13 -14.40 23.14 -4.79
CA LEU A 13 -15.14 22.08 -4.09
C LEU A 13 -15.07 20.72 -4.80
N TYR A 14 -14.93 20.70 -6.13
CA TYR A 14 -14.74 19.46 -6.90
C TYR A 14 -13.29 18.92 -6.81
N SER A 15 -12.31 19.79 -6.56
CA SER A 15 -10.89 19.43 -6.46
C SER A 15 -10.56 18.31 -5.44
N PRO A 16 -11.09 18.30 -4.19
CA PRO A 16 -10.78 17.23 -3.23
C PRO A 16 -11.37 15.87 -3.61
N VAL A 17 -12.49 15.84 -4.34
CA VAL A 17 -13.14 14.57 -4.77
C VAL A 17 -12.27 13.88 -5.82
N ILE A 18 -11.84 14.62 -6.84
CA ILE A 18 -10.98 14.11 -7.93
C ILE A 18 -9.63 13.61 -7.36
N LEU A 19 -9.05 14.34 -6.41
CA LEU A 19 -7.80 13.96 -5.74
C LEU A 19 -7.95 12.69 -4.89
N GLY A 20 -9.09 12.52 -4.23
CA GLY A 20 -9.39 11.32 -3.45
C GLY A 20 -9.54 10.06 -4.32
N GLU A 21 -10.17 10.17 -5.49
CA GLU A 21 -10.33 9.05 -6.41
C GLU A 21 -9.00 8.64 -7.07
N THR A 22 -8.19 9.61 -7.49
CA THR A 22 -6.85 9.33 -8.04
C THR A 22 -5.90 8.74 -7.00
N LEU A 23 -5.92 9.23 -5.76
CA LEU A 23 -5.12 8.62 -4.67
C LEU A 23 -5.55 7.19 -4.35
N LYS A 24 -6.85 6.90 -4.38
CA LYS A 24 -7.36 5.53 -4.19
C LYS A 24 -6.90 4.60 -5.31
N GLU A 25 -7.00 5.04 -6.57
CA GLU A 25 -6.58 4.23 -7.73
C GLU A 25 -5.06 3.95 -7.69
N HIS A 26 -4.25 4.97 -7.43
CA HIS A 26 -2.80 4.81 -7.28
C HIS A 26 -2.45 3.95 -6.05
N GLY A 27 -3.15 4.11 -4.94
CA GLY A 27 -2.95 3.33 -3.72
C GLY A 27 -3.26 1.85 -3.92
N GLN A 28 -4.33 1.51 -4.65
CA GLN A 28 -4.68 0.12 -4.95
C GLN A 28 -3.61 -0.56 -5.80
N LYS A 29 -3.12 0.09 -6.87
CA LYS A 29 -2.05 -0.46 -7.72
C LYS A 29 -0.77 -0.71 -6.94
N VAL A 30 -0.39 0.21 -6.06
CA VAL A 30 0.81 0.05 -5.21
C VAL A 30 0.60 -1.09 -4.22
N LEU A 31 -0.57 -1.20 -3.60
CA LEU A 31 -0.87 -2.29 -2.67
C LEU A 31 -0.82 -3.66 -3.36
N GLU A 32 -1.40 -3.80 -4.56
CA GLU A 32 -1.32 -5.03 -5.35
C GLU A 32 0.12 -5.43 -5.65
N GLN A 33 0.96 -4.46 -6.04
CA GLN A 33 2.39 -4.70 -6.28
C GLN A 33 3.14 -5.12 -5.01
N ILE A 34 2.80 -4.54 -3.86
CA ILE A 34 3.38 -4.92 -2.56
C ILE A 34 3.00 -6.35 -2.21
N ILE A 35 1.73 -6.73 -2.38
CA ILE A 35 1.23 -8.07 -2.09
C ILE A 35 1.95 -9.10 -2.97
N ASP A 36 1.97 -8.87 -4.29
CA ASP A 36 2.61 -9.77 -5.25
C ASP A 36 4.11 -9.97 -4.93
N TYR A 37 4.80 -8.88 -4.61
CA TYR A 37 6.21 -8.97 -4.24
C TYR A 37 6.43 -9.63 -2.87
N ALA A 38 5.53 -9.41 -1.90
CA ALA A 38 5.58 -10.08 -0.60
C ALA A 38 5.42 -11.60 -0.75
N THR A 39 4.55 -12.06 -1.64
CA THR A 39 4.43 -13.49 -1.98
C THR A 39 5.75 -14.03 -2.56
N SER A 40 6.35 -13.32 -3.52
CA SER A 40 7.66 -13.70 -4.06
C SER A 40 8.77 -13.76 -3.00
N CYS A 41 8.76 -12.81 -2.05
CA CYS A 41 9.68 -12.82 -0.91
C CYS A 41 9.44 -14.03 0.00
N ALA A 42 8.18 -14.37 0.30
CA ALA A 42 7.84 -15.51 1.13
C ALA A 42 8.33 -16.83 0.52
N ASP A 43 8.11 -17.01 -0.78
CA ASP A 43 8.57 -18.18 -1.52
C ASP A 43 10.10 -18.26 -1.58
N SER A 44 10.76 -17.13 -1.84
CA SER A 44 12.23 -17.06 -1.96
C SER A 44 12.95 -17.32 -0.63
N LEU A 45 12.35 -16.88 0.48
CA LEU A 45 12.89 -17.05 1.82
C LEU A 45 12.47 -18.37 2.47
N GLY A 46 11.50 -19.10 1.88
CA GLY A 46 10.95 -20.31 2.46
C GLY A 46 10.20 -20.06 3.76
N VAL A 47 9.43 -18.97 3.82
CA VAL A 47 8.73 -18.57 5.06
C VAL A 47 7.62 -19.57 5.37
N SER A 48 7.54 -19.96 6.65
CA SER A 48 6.51 -20.88 7.10
C SER A 48 5.10 -20.25 7.05
N PRO A 49 4.05 -21.05 6.85
CA PRO A 49 2.67 -20.58 6.98
C PRO A 49 2.38 -19.95 8.34
N GLU A 50 3.02 -20.43 9.41
CA GLU A 50 2.86 -19.93 10.78
C GLU A 50 3.42 -18.51 10.91
N ASP A 51 4.59 -18.24 10.35
CA ASP A 51 5.19 -16.90 10.33
C ASP A 51 4.42 -15.93 9.44
N MET A 52 3.89 -16.41 8.31
CA MET A 52 2.97 -15.64 7.48
C MET A 52 1.72 -15.24 8.25
N LYS A 53 1.14 -16.16 9.01
CA LYS A 53 -0.01 -15.85 9.87
C LYS A 53 0.35 -14.81 10.94
N LEU A 54 1.50 -14.92 11.58
CA LEU A 54 1.96 -13.90 12.54
C LEU A 54 2.08 -12.53 11.89
N LEU A 55 2.68 -12.45 10.70
CA LEU A 55 2.82 -11.19 9.96
C LEU A 55 1.45 -10.60 9.56
N MET A 56 0.50 -11.43 9.13
CA MET A 56 -0.88 -10.98 8.85
C MET A 56 -1.60 -10.46 10.10
N GLU A 57 -1.33 -11.05 11.26
CA GLU A 57 -1.80 -10.59 12.57
C GLU A 57 -1.02 -9.37 13.10
N LYS A 58 -0.11 -8.79 12.30
CA LYS A 58 0.79 -7.69 12.67
C LYS A 58 1.71 -8.04 13.86
N LYS A 59 2.02 -9.32 14.03
CA LYS A 59 2.94 -9.85 15.02
C LYS A 59 4.30 -10.11 14.39
N PHE A 60 5.33 -10.13 15.23
CA PHE A 60 6.67 -10.48 14.79
C PHE A 60 6.81 -12.01 14.68
N PRO A 61 7.27 -12.52 13.52
CA PRO A 61 7.59 -13.92 13.36
C PRO A 61 8.80 -14.33 14.20
N THR A 62 8.87 -15.60 14.58
CA THR A 62 9.92 -16.14 15.45
C THR A 62 11.04 -16.79 14.66
N SER A 63 10.77 -17.22 13.42
CA SER A 63 11.80 -17.74 12.53
C SER A 63 12.68 -16.63 11.94
N ARG A 64 13.88 -17.02 11.52
CA ARG A 64 14.80 -16.12 10.83
C ARG A 64 14.22 -15.68 9.49
N GLU A 65 13.59 -16.60 8.78
CA GLU A 65 13.01 -16.43 7.46
C GLU A 65 11.86 -15.42 7.53
N GLY A 66 10.96 -15.57 8.50
CA GLY A 66 9.87 -14.62 8.73
C GLY A 66 10.38 -13.22 9.11
N GLN A 67 11.45 -13.13 9.89
CA GLN A 67 12.05 -11.82 10.24
C GLN A 67 12.68 -11.11 9.04
N CYS A 68 13.10 -11.85 8.01
CA CYS A 68 13.63 -11.27 6.78
C CYS A 68 12.53 -10.70 5.85
N MET A 69 11.25 -11.02 6.07
CA MET A 69 10.16 -10.57 5.20
C MET A 69 10.02 -9.05 5.06
N PRO A 70 9.94 -8.27 6.16
CA PRO A 70 9.84 -6.81 6.06
C PRO A 70 11.01 -6.21 5.28
N SER A 71 12.24 -6.70 5.54
CA SER A 71 13.45 -6.26 4.83
C SER A 71 13.41 -6.62 3.35
N CYS A 72 12.90 -7.80 2.99
CA CYS A 72 12.73 -8.21 1.59
C CYS A 72 11.78 -7.27 0.86
N VAL A 73 10.59 -7.02 1.42
CA VAL A 73 9.62 -6.09 0.83
C VAL A 73 10.19 -4.67 0.74
N ASN A 74 10.87 -4.20 1.79
CA ASN A 74 11.46 -2.87 1.83
C ASN A 74 12.58 -2.68 0.78
N LYS A 75 13.22 -3.75 0.31
CA LYS A 75 14.22 -3.67 -0.77
C LYS A 75 13.64 -3.14 -2.09
N LYS A 76 12.35 -3.35 -2.36
CA LYS A 76 11.69 -2.91 -3.60
C LYS A 76 10.96 -1.58 -3.46
N PHE A 77 10.45 -1.26 -2.28
CA PHE A 77 9.55 -0.12 -2.07
C PHE A 77 10.09 0.96 -1.11
N GLY A 78 11.20 0.70 -0.42
CA GLY A 78 11.86 1.62 0.50
C GLY A 78 12.89 2.52 -0.17
#